data_AF-A0A1Z8SUC3-F1
#
_entry.id   AF-A0A1Z8SUC3-F1
#
_cell.length_a   1.000
_cell.length_b   1.000
_cell.length_c   1.000
_cell.angle_alpha   90.00
_cell.angle_beta   90.00
_cell.angle_gamma   90.00
#
_symmetry.space_group_name_H-M   'P 1'
#
loop_
_entity.id
_entity.type
_entity.pdbx_description
1 polymer ?
#
loop_
_entity_poly.entity_id
_entity_poly.type
_entity_poly.pdbx_seq_one_letter_code
_entity_poly.pdbx_strand_id
1 'polypeptide(L)'
;MTVVREETIDEPLEEVVIRFHADRMEVVSLCWNRRSFKVTHQHSHWVDRSLQPPIHGFTVTVDSGDILELAYQEGAATWRLEKIFIE
;
A
#
# COMPACT_ATOMS: atom_id res chain seq x y z
N MET A 1 7.37 -23.58 -10.30
CA MET A 1 6.45 -22.89 -9.37
C MET A 1 7.31 -22.20 -8.35
N THR A 2 7.51 -20.89 -8.49
CA THR A 2 8.18 -20.09 -7.47
C THR A 2 7.19 -19.92 -6.31
N VAL A 3 7.63 -20.19 -5.08
CA VAL A 3 6.78 -20.05 -3.90
C VAL A 3 6.87 -18.59 -3.47
N VAL A 4 5.84 -17.81 -3.74
CA VAL A 4 5.74 -16.45 -3.18
C VAL A 4 5.42 -16.62 -1.70
N ARG A 5 6.29 -16.09 -0.83
CA ARG A 5 6.06 -16.04 0.62
C ARG A 5 5.38 -14.72 0.96
N GLU A 6 4.29 -14.81 1.71
CA GLU A 6 3.58 -13.64 2.24
C GLU A 6 3.94 -13.46 3.71
N GLU A 7 4.24 -12.21 4.09
CA GLU A 7 4.44 -11.81 5.48
C GLU A 7 3.44 -10.72 5.86
N THR A 8 2.63 -10.97 6.87
CA THR A 8 1.70 -9.99 7.45
C THR A 8 2.47 -9.07 8.38
N ILE A 9 2.35 -7.75 8.17
CA ILE A 9 3.07 -6.72 8.94
C ILE A 9 2.09 -5.96 9.85
N ASP A 10 1.00 -5.43 9.29
CA ASP A 10 -0.01 -4.62 10.00
C ASP A 10 0.60 -3.42 10.77
N GLU A 11 1.42 -2.62 10.09
CA GLU A 11 2.09 -1.44 10.69
C GLU A 11 1.64 -0.13 10.04
N PRO A 12 1.54 0.97 10.81
CA PRO A 12 1.28 2.29 10.23
C PRO A 12 2.47 2.78 9.39
N LEU A 13 2.19 3.44 8.28
CA LEU A 13 3.19 4.13 7.47
C LEU A 13 3.42 5.53 8.02
N GLU A 14 4.67 5.98 7.99
CA GLU A 14 5.07 7.30 8.49
C GLU A 14 4.62 8.41 7.52
N GLU A 15 4.73 8.14 6.22
CA GLU A 15 4.33 9.05 5.15
C GLU A 15 3.90 8.25 3.92
N VAL A 16 2.87 8.72 3.22
CA VAL A 16 2.52 8.23 1.89
C VAL A 16 2.22 9.43 0.99
N VAL A 17 2.90 9.48 -0.14
CA VAL A 17 2.64 10.48 -1.19
C VAL A 17 1.74 9.85 -2.23
N ILE A 18 0.58 10.45 -2.42
CA ILE A 18 -0.36 10.06 -3.46
C ILE A 18 -0.46 11.14 -4.54
N ARG A 19 -0.66 10.71 -5.77
CA ARG A 19 -1.17 11.54 -6.85
C ARG A 19 -2.65 11.23 -7.02
N PHE A 20 -3.48 12.24 -6.87
CA PHE A 20 -4.90 12.14 -7.17
C PHE A 20 -5.16 12.69 -8.56
N HIS A 21 -5.70 11.88 -9.47
CA HIS A 21 -6.10 12.33 -10.80
C HIS A 21 -7.29 11.50 -11.31
N ALA A 22 -8.24 12.15 -11.99
CA ALA A 22 -9.41 11.51 -12.59
C ALA A 22 -10.13 10.53 -11.63
N ASP A 23 -10.37 10.97 -10.40
CA ASP A 23 -10.99 10.17 -9.32
C ASP A 23 -10.26 8.89 -8.93
N ARG A 24 -8.97 8.80 -9.29
CA ARG A 24 -8.09 7.67 -8.98
C ARG A 24 -6.96 8.11 -8.06
N MET A 25 -6.69 7.28 -7.06
CA MET A 25 -5.53 7.40 -6.19
C MET A 25 -4.39 6.56 -6.77
N GLU A 26 -3.27 7.21 -7.03
CA GLU A 26 -2.02 6.58 -7.43
C GLU A 26 -0.98 6.79 -6.31
N VAL A 27 -0.43 5.71 -5.76
CA VAL A 27 0.62 5.79 -4.75
C VAL A 27 1.96 6.05 -5.45
N VAL A 28 2.65 7.12 -5.05
CA VAL A 28 3.90 7.58 -5.69
C VAL A 28 5.12 7.18 -4.87
N SER A 29 5.04 7.32 -3.55
CA SER A 29 6.10 6.92 -2.63
C SER A 29 5.53 6.72 -1.23
N LEU A 30 6.27 5.99 -0.40
CA LEU A 30 5.93 5.75 1.00
C LEU A 30 7.18 5.77 1.88
N CYS A 31 6.99 6.04 3.17
CA CYS A 31 8.02 5.93 4.20
C CYS A 31 7.60 4.87 5.23
N TRP A 32 8.44 3.85 5.38
CA TRP A 32 8.27 2.76 6.33
C TRP A 32 9.58 2.49 7.04
N ASN A 33 9.54 2.38 8.38
CA ASN A 33 10.71 2.17 9.22
C ASN A 33 11.85 3.16 8.91
N ARG A 34 11.51 4.45 8.82
CA ARG A 34 12.43 5.57 8.49
C ARG A 34 13.12 5.46 7.14
N ARG A 35 12.65 4.57 6.26
CA ARG A 35 13.17 4.40 4.90
C ARG A 35 12.09 4.78 3.90
N SER A 36 12.48 5.64 2.96
CA SER A 36 11.63 6.01 1.84
C SER A 36 11.77 5.00 0.70
N PHE A 37 10.64 4.63 0.11
CA PHE A 37 10.53 3.75 -1.04
C PHE A 37 9.76 4.46 -2.15
N LYS A 38 10.29 4.41 -3.37
CA LYS A 38 9.57 4.88 -4.55
C LYS A 38 8.70 3.78 -5.11
N VAL A 39 7.44 4.08 -5.41
CA VAL A 39 6.56 3.15 -6.12
C VAL A 39 6.95 3.19 -7.60
N THR A 40 7.26 2.01 -8.15
CA THR A 40 7.60 1.82 -9.57
C THR A 40 6.39 1.31 -10.36
N HIS A 41 5.48 0.60 -9.70
CA HIS A 41 4.25 0.10 -10.31
C HIS A 41 3.12 -0.02 -9.30
N GLN A 42 1.90 0.34 -9.68
CA GLN A 42 0.68 0.07 -8.92
C GLN A 42 -0.18 -0.95 -9.69
N HIS A 43 -0.26 -2.17 -9.16
CA HIS A 43 -0.96 -3.29 -9.79
C HIS A 43 -2.47 -3.16 -9.68
N SER A 44 -2.95 -2.71 -8.52
CA SER A 44 -4.38 -2.72 -8.19
C SER A 44 -4.74 -1.60 -7.22
N HIS A 45 -6.03 -1.25 -7.25
CA HIS A 45 -6.70 -0.36 -6.31
C HIS A 45 -8.10 -0.92 -6.09
N TRP A 46 -8.46 -1.22 -4.85
CA TRP A 46 -9.79 -1.69 -4.48
C TRP A 46 -10.33 -0.89 -3.29
N VAL A 47 -11.65 -0.96 -3.12
CA VAL A 47 -12.33 -0.30 -1.99
C VAL A 47 -13.21 -1.32 -1.30
N ASP A 48 -12.88 -1.65 -0.06
CA ASP A 48 -13.73 -2.43 0.82
C ASP A 48 -14.78 -1.52 1.46
N ARG A 49 -16.02 -1.66 0.99
CA ARG A 49 -17.19 -0.92 1.47
C ARG A 49 -18.02 -1.71 2.48
N SER A 50 -17.57 -2.92 2.86
CA SER A 50 -18.22 -3.66 3.95
C SER A 50 -17.92 -3.03 5.32
N LEU A 51 -16.85 -2.24 5.40
CA LEU A 51 -16.45 -1.46 6.55
C LEU A 51 -16.90 0.01 6.41
N GLN A 52 -17.18 0.65 7.54
CA GLN A 52 -17.57 2.05 7.60
C GLN A 52 -16.70 2.79 8.64
N PRO A 53 -15.87 3.75 8.22
CA PRO A 53 -15.64 4.20 6.83
C PRO A 53 -14.96 3.15 5.93
N PRO A 54 -15.10 3.25 4.59
CA PRO A 54 -14.44 2.35 3.65
C PRO A 54 -12.92 2.30 3.81
N ILE A 55 -12.34 1.15 3.43
CA ILE A 55 -10.88 0.98 3.33
C ILE A 55 -10.49 0.93 1.87
N HIS A 56 -9.50 1.73 1.48
CA HIS A 56 -8.89 1.65 0.15
C HIS A 56 -7.65 0.78 0.22
N GLY A 57 -7.61 -0.30 -0.55
CA GLY A 57 -6.47 -1.18 -0.65
C GLY A 57 -5.69 -0.98 -1.94
N PHE A 58 -4.38 -1.18 -1.87
CA PHE A 58 -3.45 -1.00 -2.98
C PHE A 58 -2.40 -2.12 -2.97
N THR A 59 -2.03 -2.61 -4.15
CA THR A 59 -0.84 -3.46 -4.32
C THR A 59 0.16 -2.73 -5.18
N VAL A 60 1.38 -2.55 -4.67
CA VAL A 60 2.43 -1.76 -5.32
C VAL A 60 3.76 -2.50 -5.35
N THR A 61 4.55 -2.30 -6.40
CA THR A 61 5.98 -2.65 -6.43
C THR A 61 6.78 -1.41 -6.09
N VAL A 62 7.75 -1.55 -5.19
CA VAL A 62 8.69 -0.49 -4.83
C VAL A 62 10.06 -0.67 -5.49
N ASP A 63 10.92 0.33 -5.36
CA ASP A 63 12.27 0.35 -5.95
C ASP A 63 13.24 -0.72 -5.42
N SER A 64 12.96 -1.34 -4.27
CA SER A 64 13.67 -2.55 -3.82
C SER A 64 13.30 -3.81 -4.60
N GLY A 65 12.21 -3.77 -5.38
CA GLY A 65 11.63 -4.93 -6.05
C GLY A 65 10.53 -5.63 -5.24
N ASP A 66 10.38 -5.29 -3.95
CA ASP A 66 9.34 -5.87 -3.09
C ASP A 66 7.95 -5.46 -3.56
N ILE A 67 6.98 -6.36 -3.39
CA ILE A 67 5.57 -6.08 -3.59
C ILE A 67 4.92 -5.88 -2.22
N LEU A 68 4.17 -4.79 -2.06
CA LEU A 68 3.54 -4.40 -0.81
C LEU A 68 2.03 -4.29 -0.97
N GLU A 69 1.29 -4.74 0.04
CA GLU A 69 -0.13 -4.47 0.20
C GLU A 69 -0.32 -3.33 1.20
N LEU A 70 -0.94 -2.24 0.75
CA LEU A 70 -1.19 -1.04 1.54
C LEU A 70 -2.68 -0.85 1.76
N ALA A 71 -3.05 -0.30 2.91
CA ALA A 71 -4.41 0.09 3.22
C ALA A 71 -4.48 1.55 3.67
N TYR A 72 -5.41 2.31 3.10
CA TYR A 72 -5.82 3.62 3.59
C TYR A 72 -7.17 3.52 4.27
N GLN A 73 -7.20 3.86 5.56
CA GLN A 73 -8.39 3.84 6.40
C GLN A 73 -8.98 5.26 6.49
N GLU A 74 -10.06 5.53 5.76
CA GLU A 74 -10.64 6.89 5.69
C GLU A 74 -11.01 7.46 7.06
N GLY A 75 -11.56 6.62 7.96
CA GLY A 75 -12.03 7.07 9.27
C GLY A 75 -10.93 7.54 10.22
N ALA A 76 -9.73 6.98 10.08
CA ALA A 76 -8.57 7.38 10.87
C ALA A 76 -7.62 8.32 10.11
N ALA A 77 -7.85 8.50 8.80
CA ALA A 77 -6.92 9.11 7.86
C ALA A 77 -5.49 8.50 7.93
N THR A 78 -5.41 7.19 8.19
CA THR A 78 -4.15 6.48 8.41
C THR A 78 -3.84 5.53 7.26
N TRP A 79 -2.56 5.47 6.89
CA TRP A 79 -2.03 4.48 5.98
C TRP A 79 -1.34 3.35 6.73
N ARG A 80 -1.48 2.12 6.25
CA ARG A 80 -0.86 0.92 6.81
C ARG A 80 -0.20 0.07 5.73
N LEU A 81 0.88 -0.60 6.12
CA LEU A 81 1.45 -1.73 5.40
C LEU A 81 0.84 -3.01 5.97
N GLU A 82 0.01 -3.66 5.18
CA GLU A 82 -0.70 -4.87 5.58
C GLU A 82 0.18 -6.10 5.37
N LYS A 83 0.80 -6.20 4.18
CA LYS A 83 1.61 -7.37 3.79
C LYS A 83 2.79 -7.01 2.90
N ILE A 84 3.79 -7.88 2.94
CA ILE A 84 4.91 -7.93 1.99
C ILE A 84 4.88 -9.28 1.28
N PHE A 85 5.03 -9.27 -0.05
CA PHE A 85 5.22 -10.47 -0.85
C PHE A 85 6.69 -10.57 -1.23
N ILE A 86 7.33 -11.66 -0.81
CA ILE A 86 8.76 -11.93 -0.97
C ILE A 86 8.90 -13.17 -1.88
N GLU A 87 9.81 -13.11 -2.86
CA GLU A 87 10.20 -14.26 -3.69
C GLU A 87 11.23 -15.18 -3.02
#